data_AF-A0A382YZK4-F1
#
_entry.id   AF-A0A382YZK4-F1
#
_cell.length_a   1.000
_cell.length_b   1.000
_cell.length_c   1.000
_cell.angle_alpha   90.00
_cell.angle_beta   90.00
_cell.angle_gamma   90.00
#
_symmetry.space_group_name_H-M   'P 1'
#
loop_
_entity.id
_entity.type
_entity.pdbx_description
1 polymer ?
#
loop_
_entity_poly.entity_id
_entity_poly.type
_entity_poly.pdbx_seq_one_letter_code
_entity_poly.pdbx_strand_id
1 'polypeptide(L)'
;MDVKSERPSFLIYKSFYGSIKHLTDENLGKLFRAMFEYHNDRVLKLEPEIQMALNFIKNQFELDQRKWEKKVAAQMANGKKGGRPKSSGAIDSVEEKPNQTHGYFKNPTKPKKAEKGKGKGKEKEKEKVNIDIKRATPRKLAKLEINNIENKEDLIDLWENKYSDTWKQDSKIREMYKKKLTEFED
;
A
#
# COMPACT_ATOMS: atom_id res chain seq x y z
N MET A 1 -30.86 -6.25 2.69
CA MET A 1 -30.62 -4.80 2.65
C MET A 1 -29.13 -4.59 2.55
N ASP A 2 -28.62 -4.36 1.34
CA ASP A 2 -27.21 -3.99 1.16
C ASP A 2 -27.04 -2.59 1.75
N VAL A 3 -26.40 -2.51 2.93
CA VAL A 3 -25.96 -1.23 3.47
C VAL A 3 -24.88 -0.74 2.52
N LYS A 4 -25.26 0.13 1.59
CA LYS A 4 -24.33 0.84 0.72
C LYS A 4 -23.48 1.70 1.65
N SER A 5 -22.32 1.21 2.04
CA SER A 5 -21.41 1.98 2.89
C SER A 5 -21.05 3.23 2.11
N GLU A 6 -21.38 4.40 2.63
CA GLU A 6 -21.00 5.66 2.01
C GLU A 6 -19.57 6.00 2.40
N ARG A 7 -18.82 6.52 1.43
CA ARG A 7 -17.45 6.96 1.68
C ARG A 7 -17.52 8.28 2.45
N PRO A 8 -16.89 8.41 3.63
CA PRO A 8 -17.07 9.57 4.51
C PRO A 8 -16.36 10.84 4.02
N SER A 9 -15.57 10.75 2.96
CA SER A 9 -14.76 11.87 2.47
C SER A 9 -14.41 11.73 0.99
N PHE A 10 -14.24 12.85 0.30
CA PHE A 10 -13.69 12.92 -1.04
C PHE A 10 -12.29 13.58 -1.03
N LEU A 11 -11.56 13.46 -2.14
CA LEU A 11 -10.22 14.02 -2.30
C LEU A 11 -10.21 15.12 -3.35
N ILE A 12 -9.55 16.23 -3.05
CA ILE A 12 -9.26 17.28 -4.03
C ILE A 12 -7.78 17.18 -4.39
N TYR A 13 -7.49 16.97 -5.68
CA TYR A 13 -6.14 16.78 -6.16
C TYR A 13 -5.48 18.10 -6.55
N LYS A 14 -4.18 18.23 -6.29
CA LYS A 14 -3.37 19.39 -6.68
C LYS A 14 -3.43 19.68 -8.19
N SER A 15 -3.58 18.63 -9.01
CA SER A 15 -3.71 18.75 -10.47
C SER A 15 -4.91 19.61 -10.89
N PHE A 16 -5.98 19.68 -10.08
CA PHE A 16 -7.16 20.48 -10.40
C PHE A 16 -6.88 21.98 -10.34
N TYR A 17 -5.88 22.41 -9.56
CA TYR A 17 -5.57 23.82 -9.41
C TYR A 17 -5.28 24.49 -10.75
N GLY A 18 -4.56 23.81 -11.66
CA GLY A 18 -4.27 24.36 -12.99
C GLY A 18 -5.53 24.71 -13.79
N SER A 19 -6.61 23.96 -13.59
CA SER A 19 -7.88 24.14 -14.29
C SER A 19 -8.81 25.17 -13.64
N ILE A 20 -8.70 25.38 -12.32
CA ILE A 20 -9.63 26.24 -11.56
C ILE A 20 -9.01 27.58 -11.12
N LYS A 21 -7.68 27.74 -11.19
CA LYS A 21 -6.96 28.95 -10.71
C LYS A 21 -7.36 30.26 -11.40
N HIS A 22 -8.03 30.18 -12.54
CA HIS A 22 -8.45 31.35 -13.31
C HIS A 22 -9.86 31.85 -12.94
N LEU A 23 -10.59 31.10 -12.11
CA LEU A 23 -11.89 31.51 -11.60
C LEU A 23 -11.74 32.62 -10.55
N THR A 24 -12.75 33.47 -10.43
CA THR A 24 -12.85 34.45 -9.35
C THR A 24 -13.02 33.75 -7.99
N ASP A 25 -12.67 34.42 -6.90
CA ASP A 25 -12.84 33.87 -5.54
C ASP A 25 -14.31 33.50 -5.25
N GLU A 26 -15.25 34.28 -5.79
CA GLU A 26 -16.67 33.98 -5.67
C GLU A 26 -17.04 32.67 -6.40
N ASN A 27 -16.53 32.48 -7.63
CA ASN A 27 -16.79 31.28 -8.41
C ASN A 27 -16.06 30.05 -7.85
N LEU A 28 -14.88 30.22 -7.26
CA LEU A 28 -14.20 29.16 -6.48
C LEU A 28 -15.03 28.76 -5.26
N GLY A 29 -15.61 29.72 -4.54
CA GLY A 29 -16.50 29.46 -3.42
C GLY A 29 -17.76 28.70 -3.83
N LYS A 30 -18.40 29.12 -4.93
CA LYS A 30 -19.56 28.41 -5.51
C LYS A 30 -19.19 27.00 -5.97
N LEU A 31 -18.04 26.82 -6.62
CA LEU A 31 -17.53 25.52 -7.04
C LEU A 31 -17.31 24.59 -5.85
N PHE A 32 -16.70 25.09 -4.77
CA PHE A 32 -16.44 24.30 -3.56
C PHE A 32 -17.76 23.82 -2.91
N ARG A 33 -18.77 24.70 -2.80
CA ARG A 33 -20.11 24.33 -2.33
C ARG A 33 -20.74 23.26 -3.23
N ALA A 34 -20.60 23.41 -4.55
CA ALA A 34 -21.12 22.45 -5.51
C ALA A 34 -20.49 21.06 -5.40
N MET A 35 -19.22 20.95 -5.00
CA MET A 35 -18.58 19.65 -4.74
C MET A 35 -19.26 18.90 -3.58
N PHE A 36 -19.66 19.60 -2.51
CA PHE A 36 -20.39 18.98 -1.40
C PHE A 36 -21.80 18.61 -1.80
N GLU A 37 -22.53 19.52 -2.45
CA GLU A 37 -23.90 19.27 -2.87
C GLU A 37 -24.00 18.11 -3.86
N TYR A 38 -23.00 17.93 -4.72
CA TYR A 38 -22.86 16.74 -5.56
C TYR A 38 -22.85 15.42 -4.76
N HIS A 39 -22.17 15.38 -3.61
CA HIS A 39 -22.12 14.19 -2.76
C HIS A 39 -23.33 14.04 -1.83
N ASN A 40 -24.07 15.13 -1.61
CA ASN A 40 -25.30 15.13 -0.80
C ASN A 40 -26.58 14.97 -1.66
N ASP A 41 -26.43 14.57 -2.92
CA ASP A 41 -27.51 14.41 -3.90
C ASP A 41 -28.41 15.65 -4.07
N ARG A 42 -27.83 16.86 -3.96
CA ARG A 42 -28.55 18.11 -4.20
C ARG A 42 -28.16 18.73 -5.53
N VAL A 43 -29.16 19.24 -6.25
CA VAL A 43 -28.97 19.92 -7.53
C VAL A 43 -28.86 21.43 -7.28
N LEU A 44 -27.69 22.00 -7.57
CA LEU A 44 -27.50 23.44 -7.60
C LEU A 44 -27.64 23.96 -9.03
N LYS A 45 -28.27 25.12 -9.18
CA LYS A 45 -28.19 25.90 -10.43
C LYS A 45 -26.84 26.62 -10.43
N LEU A 46 -25.95 26.19 -11.31
CA LEU A 46 -24.59 26.71 -11.41
C LEU A 46 -24.43 27.51 -12.70
N GLU A 47 -23.53 28.49 -12.67
CA GLU A 47 -23.09 29.17 -13.88
C GLU A 47 -22.33 28.18 -14.78
N PRO A 48 -22.36 28.34 -16.12
CA PRO A 48 -21.75 27.39 -17.05
C PRO A 48 -20.27 27.10 -16.78
N GLU A 49 -19.50 28.11 -16.38
CA GLU A 49 -18.08 27.99 -16.05
C GLU A 49 -17.84 27.07 -14.85
N ILE A 50 -18.64 27.26 -13.79
CA ILE A 50 -18.58 26.48 -12.56
C ILE A 50 -19.04 25.06 -12.84
N GLN A 51 -20.08 24.89 -13.64
CA GLN A 51 -20.60 23.58 -14.02
C GLN A 51 -19.56 22.79 -14.84
N MET A 52 -18.86 23.44 -15.76
CA MET A 52 -17.77 22.82 -16.50
C MET A 52 -16.63 22.38 -15.56
N ALA A 53 -16.19 23.25 -14.66
CA ALA A 53 -15.18 22.92 -13.66
C ALA A 53 -15.61 21.75 -12.76
N LEU A 54 -16.88 21.74 -12.32
CA LEU A 54 -17.44 20.65 -11.52
C LEU A 54 -17.46 19.33 -12.30
N ASN A 55 -17.83 19.34 -13.58
CA ASN A 55 -17.87 18.14 -14.41
C ASN A 55 -16.48 17.48 -14.55
N PHE A 56 -15.42 18.28 -14.68
CA PHE A 56 -14.05 17.76 -14.68
C PHE A 56 -13.70 17.04 -13.38
N ILE A 57 -14.09 17.62 -12.25
CA ILE A 57 -13.79 17.07 -10.91
C ILE A 57 -14.68 15.85 -10.62
N LYS A 58 -15.94 15.88 -11.05
CA LYS A 58 -16.94 14.80 -10.89
C LYS A 58 -16.42 13.48 -11.46
N ASN A 59 -15.83 13.49 -12.65
CA ASN A 59 -15.24 12.30 -13.25
C ASN A 59 -14.22 11.62 -12.32
N GLN A 60 -13.42 12.43 -11.61
CA GLN A 60 -12.46 11.89 -10.65
C GLN A 60 -13.14 11.35 -9.40
N PHE A 61 -14.18 12.01 -8.88
CA PHE A 61 -14.96 11.50 -7.74
C PHE A 61 -15.57 10.13 -8.04
N GLU A 62 -16.11 9.91 -9.25
CA GLU A 62 -16.66 8.61 -9.66
C GLU A 62 -15.59 7.50 -9.75
N LEU A 63 -14.39 7.83 -10.26
CA LEU A 63 -13.25 6.90 -10.29
C LEU A 63 -12.81 6.51 -8.87
N ASP A 64 -12.72 7.50 -8.01
CA ASP A 64 -12.35 7.38 -6.61
C ASP A 64 -13.35 6.53 -5.82
N GLN A 65 -14.64 6.74 -6.07
CA GLN A 65 -15.72 5.99 -5.45
C GLN A 65 -15.65 4.52 -5.88
N ARG A 66 -15.54 4.24 -7.18
CA ARG A 66 -15.38 2.85 -7.69
C ARG A 66 -14.16 2.15 -7.11
N LYS A 67 -13.04 2.88 -6.96
CA LYS A 67 -11.81 2.34 -6.37
C LYS A 67 -12.01 2.01 -4.89
N TRP A 68 -12.69 2.89 -4.16
CA TRP A 68 -13.00 2.69 -2.76
C TRP A 68 -13.94 1.49 -2.55
N GLU A 69 -15.01 1.37 -3.35
CA GLU A 69 -15.95 0.25 -3.31
C GLU A 69 -15.26 -1.08 -3.53
N LYS A 70 -14.37 -1.18 -4.53
CA LYS A 70 -13.55 -2.39 -4.76
C LYS A 70 -12.69 -2.75 -3.54
N LYS A 71 -12.10 -1.75 -2.89
CA LYS A 71 -11.29 -1.96 -1.68
C LYS A 71 -12.17 -2.46 -0.53
N VAL A 72 -13.32 -1.84 -0.30
CA VAL A 72 -14.26 -2.24 0.76
C VAL A 72 -14.77 -3.66 0.51
N ALA A 73 -15.19 -3.99 -0.71
CA ALA A 73 -15.62 -5.34 -1.07
C ALA A 73 -14.54 -6.40 -0.81
N ALA A 74 -13.29 -6.12 -1.20
CA ALA A 74 -12.16 -7.02 -0.93
C ALA A 74 -11.90 -7.19 0.57
N GLN A 75 -11.95 -6.09 1.35
CA GLN A 75 -11.77 -6.14 2.80
C GLN A 75 -12.91 -6.90 3.48
N MET A 76 -14.15 -6.70 3.07
CA MET A 76 -15.30 -7.47 3.55
C MET A 76 -15.14 -8.95 3.24
N ALA A 77 -14.73 -9.31 2.02
CA ALA A 77 -14.49 -10.70 1.64
C ALA A 77 -13.33 -11.32 2.45
N ASN A 78 -12.27 -10.58 2.70
CA ASN A 78 -11.14 -11.04 3.53
C ASN A 78 -11.54 -11.17 5.01
N GLY A 79 -12.36 -10.25 5.53
CA GLY A 79 -12.94 -10.34 6.86
C GLY A 79 -13.81 -11.59 7.03
N LYS A 80 -14.66 -11.91 6.04
CA LYS A 80 -15.47 -13.14 6.01
C LYS A 80 -14.62 -14.42 5.97
N LYS A 81 -13.46 -14.39 5.32
CA LYS A 81 -12.52 -15.54 5.26
C LYS A 81 -11.78 -15.78 6.58
N GLY A 82 -11.83 -14.83 7.52
CA GLY A 82 -11.09 -14.88 8.78
C GLY A 82 -9.64 -14.42 8.63
N GLY A 83 -9.10 -13.76 9.66
CA GLY A 83 -7.74 -13.22 9.65
C GLY A 83 -6.65 -14.25 9.94
N ARG A 84 -7.02 -15.47 10.39
CA ARG A 84 -6.05 -16.52 10.70
C ARG A 84 -5.74 -17.31 9.43
N PRO A 85 -4.47 -17.41 9.01
CA PRO A 85 -4.08 -18.29 7.94
C PRO A 85 -4.53 -19.72 8.26
N LYS A 86 -5.22 -20.37 7.31
CA LYS A 86 -5.54 -21.80 7.47
C LYS A 86 -4.21 -22.56 7.48
N SER A 87 -3.91 -23.27 8.56
CA SER A 87 -2.75 -24.15 8.60
C SER A 87 -2.95 -25.25 7.56
N SER A 88 -2.01 -25.39 6.62
CA SER A 88 -2.03 -26.37 5.54
C SER A 88 -1.77 -27.82 6.01
N GLY A 89 -2.31 -28.20 7.17
CA GLY A 89 -1.99 -29.47 7.84
C GLY A 89 -3.13 -30.09 8.62
N ALA A 90 -4.38 -29.66 8.43
CA ALA A 90 -5.53 -30.33 9.01
C ALA A 90 -6.39 -30.86 7.87
N ILE A 91 -6.18 -32.14 7.57
CA ILE A 91 -7.16 -33.03 6.95
C ILE A 91 -8.45 -32.93 7.79
N ASP A 92 -9.57 -32.94 7.09
CA ASP A 92 -10.95 -32.84 7.58
C ASP A 92 -11.16 -33.44 8.96
N SER A 93 -11.71 -32.67 9.90
CA SER A 93 -12.47 -33.20 11.03
C SER A 93 -13.32 -32.10 11.67
N VAL A 94 -14.63 -32.23 11.45
CA VAL A 94 -15.74 -31.92 12.36
C VAL A 94 -15.90 -30.46 12.84
N GLU A 95 -17.06 -29.89 12.53
CA GLU A 95 -17.61 -28.70 13.17
C GLU A 95 -17.72 -28.91 14.68
N GLU A 96 -16.73 -28.45 15.45
CA GLU A 96 -16.94 -28.14 16.87
C GLU A 96 -17.03 -26.63 17.06
N LYS A 97 -18.13 -26.22 17.69
CA LYS A 97 -18.48 -24.83 18.00
C LYS A 97 -17.36 -24.14 18.80
N PRO A 98 -17.15 -22.81 18.64
CA PRO A 98 -16.04 -22.13 19.27
C PRO A 98 -16.30 -21.97 20.78
N ASN A 99 -15.62 -22.77 21.60
CA ASN A 99 -15.48 -22.49 23.02
C ASN A 99 -14.51 -21.31 23.23
N GLN A 100 -14.82 -20.49 24.22
CA GLN A 100 -14.24 -19.16 24.51
C GLN A 100 -12.78 -18.95 24.14
N THR A 101 -12.49 -17.82 23.48
CA THR A 101 -11.14 -17.37 23.13
C THR A 101 -10.34 -17.00 24.38
N HIS A 102 -9.44 -17.89 24.82
CA HIS A 102 -8.29 -17.45 25.61
C HIS A 102 -7.26 -16.86 24.63
N GLY A 103 -7.03 -15.54 24.72
CA GLY A 103 -6.17 -14.79 23.81
C GLY A 103 -4.77 -15.43 23.73
N TYR A 104 -4.38 -15.88 22.53
CA TYR A 104 -3.06 -16.46 22.29
C TYR A 104 -1.97 -15.36 22.35
N PHE A 105 -1.39 -15.15 23.52
CA PHE A 105 -0.20 -14.33 23.77
C PHE A 105 1.10 -15.15 23.60
N LYS A 106 1.34 -15.76 22.45
CA LYS A 106 2.66 -16.35 22.17
C LYS A 106 3.16 -15.96 20.79
N ASN A 107 4.27 -15.22 20.76
CA ASN A 107 5.00 -14.87 19.55
C ASN A 107 5.43 -16.14 18.80
N PRO A 108 5.33 -16.18 17.46
CA PRO A 108 5.70 -17.36 16.69
C PRO A 108 7.20 -17.66 16.76
N THR A 109 7.53 -18.92 17.01
CA THR A 109 8.92 -19.44 17.00
C THR A 109 9.41 -19.58 15.54
N LYS A 110 10.70 -19.33 15.32
CA LYS A 110 11.37 -19.28 14.00
C LYS A 110 11.03 -20.49 13.09
N PRO A 111 10.83 -20.30 11.77
CA PRO A 111 10.56 -21.40 10.85
C PRO A 111 11.78 -22.31 10.64
N LYS A 112 11.53 -23.63 10.57
CA LYS A 112 12.53 -24.67 10.20
C LYS A 112 12.88 -24.57 8.71
N LYS A 113 14.17 -24.74 8.38
CA LYS A 113 14.72 -24.80 7.01
C LYS A 113 14.02 -25.91 6.20
N ALA A 114 13.60 -25.60 4.98
CA ALA A 114 13.14 -26.58 3.99
C ALA A 114 14.34 -27.26 3.29
N GLU A 115 14.23 -28.57 3.10
CA GLU A 115 15.20 -29.45 2.47
C GLU A 115 15.09 -29.38 0.93
N LYS A 116 16.25 -29.45 0.24
CA LYS A 116 16.41 -29.30 -1.21
C LYS A 116 15.73 -30.42 -2.01
N GLY A 117 14.77 -30.08 -2.88
CA GLY A 117 14.38 -30.88 -4.04
C GLY A 117 14.97 -30.31 -5.33
N LYS A 118 15.89 -31.04 -5.97
CA LYS A 118 16.49 -30.74 -7.28
C LYS A 118 15.46 -30.94 -8.41
N GLY A 119 15.31 -29.95 -9.28
CA GLY A 119 14.76 -30.08 -10.63
C GLY A 119 15.43 -29.06 -11.55
N LYS A 120 16.26 -29.54 -12.49
CA LYS A 120 16.99 -28.75 -13.49
C LYS A 120 16.19 -28.72 -14.80
N GLY A 121 16.04 -27.54 -15.41
CA GLY A 121 15.62 -27.31 -16.80
C GLY A 121 15.86 -25.83 -17.16
N LYS A 122 16.55 -25.57 -18.29
CA LYS A 122 17.31 -24.36 -18.69
C LYS A 122 16.44 -23.17 -19.21
N GLU A 123 16.79 -21.91 -18.87
CA GLU A 123 17.29 -20.78 -19.74
C GLU A 123 16.56 -20.58 -21.08
N LYS A 124 16.24 -19.40 -21.62
CA LYS A 124 16.47 -17.93 -21.43
C LYS A 124 15.42 -17.28 -22.39
N GLU A 125 14.86 -16.08 -22.20
CA GLU A 125 15.50 -14.80 -22.52
C GLU A 125 14.55 -13.63 -22.13
N LYS A 126 15.18 -12.55 -21.64
CA LYS A 126 14.91 -11.13 -21.89
C LYS A 126 13.46 -10.63 -21.72
N GLU A 127 13.26 -9.80 -20.69
CA GLU A 127 12.82 -8.42 -20.95
C GLU A 127 13.16 -7.48 -19.80
N LYS A 128 13.49 -6.24 -20.16
CA LYS A 128 13.96 -5.18 -19.29
C LYS A 128 12.85 -4.77 -18.33
N VAL A 129 12.94 -5.18 -17.07
CA VAL A 129 11.95 -4.83 -16.06
C VAL A 129 12.32 -3.52 -15.39
N ASN A 130 12.03 -2.42 -16.08
CA ASN A 130 11.94 -1.09 -15.51
C ASN A 130 10.61 -1.01 -14.73
N ILE A 131 10.55 -1.59 -13.53
CA ILE A 131 9.33 -1.58 -12.70
C ILE A 131 9.56 -0.77 -11.43
N ASP A 132 9.03 0.45 -11.47
CA ASP A 132 8.36 1.13 -10.35
C ASP A 132 9.00 1.01 -8.96
N ILE A 133 10.10 1.74 -8.76
CA ILE A 133 10.70 2.03 -7.44
C ILE A 133 9.76 2.86 -6.53
N LYS A 134 8.57 3.27 -6.99
CA LYS A 134 7.79 4.32 -6.31
C LYS A 134 7.09 3.93 -5.00
N ARG A 135 7.08 2.69 -4.52
CA ARG A 135 6.51 2.34 -3.19
C ARG A 135 7.12 1.13 -2.46
N ALA A 136 8.43 0.94 -2.50
CA ALA A 136 9.06 0.08 -1.51
C ALA A 136 9.25 0.87 -0.20
N THR A 137 8.77 0.34 0.92
CA THR A 137 9.04 0.91 2.26
C THR A 137 10.56 1.02 2.43
N PRO A 138 11.14 2.08 3.02
CA PRO A 138 12.60 2.25 3.16
C PRO A 138 13.33 0.98 3.63
N ARG A 139 12.73 0.25 4.56
CA ARG A 139 13.25 -1.04 5.06
C ARG A 139 13.33 -2.15 4.02
N LYS A 140 12.40 -2.21 3.05
CA LYS A 140 12.41 -3.20 1.98
C LYS A 140 13.51 -2.91 0.96
N LEU A 141 13.71 -1.63 0.61
CA LEU A 141 14.81 -1.21 -0.25
C LEU A 141 16.15 -1.50 0.41
N ALA A 142 16.32 -1.04 1.65
CA ALA A 142 17.57 -1.26 2.38
C ALA A 142 17.92 -2.74 2.53
N LYS A 143 16.90 -3.59 2.76
CA LYS A 143 17.11 -5.04 2.80
C LYS A 143 17.62 -5.61 1.49
N LEU A 144 17.13 -5.13 0.34
CA LEU A 144 17.58 -5.62 -0.97
C LEU A 144 19.01 -5.14 -1.26
N GLU A 145 19.27 -3.86 -1.04
CA GLU A 145 20.58 -3.25 -1.29
C GLU A 145 21.68 -3.88 -0.42
N ILE A 146 21.46 -3.98 0.90
CA ILE A 146 22.42 -4.57 1.85
C ILE A 146 22.71 -6.04 1.53
N ASN A 147 21.69 -6.83 1.19
CA ASN A 147 21.88 -8.26 0.93
C ASN A 147 22.62 -8.55 -0.38
N ASN A 148 22.47 -7.67 -1.38
CA ASN A 148 23.06 -7.83 -2.70
C ASN A 148 24.53 -7.40 -2.76
N ILE A 149 25.08 -6.81 -1.70
CA ILE A 149 26.50 -6.45 -1.65
C ILE A 149 27.36 -7.69 -1.40
N GLU A 150 28.45 -7.80 -2.16
CA GLU A 150 29.36 -8.95 -2.19
C GLU A 150 30.68 -8.70 -1.46
N ASN A 151 31.04 -7.45 -1.15
CA ASN A 151 32.27 -7.09 -0.45
C ASN A 151 32.01 -6.18 0.75
N LYS A 152 32.97 -6.13 1.67
CA LYS A 152 32.87 -5.30 2.89
C LYS A 152 32.96 -3.80 2.58
N GLU A 153 33.79 -3.43 1.61
CA GLU A 153 34.04 -2.03 1.25
C GLU A 153 32.81 -1.34 0.67
N ASP A 154 32.08 -1.99 -0.25
CA ASP A 154 30.86 -1.39 -0.82
C ASP A 154 29.72 -1.34 0.20
N LEU A 155 29.72 -2.25 1.20
CA LEU A 155 28.76 -2.21 2.30
C LEU A 155 29.00 -0.99 3.19
N ILE A 156 30.25 -0.68 3.48
CA ILE A 156 30.64 0.50 4.26
C ILE A 156 30.40 1.79 3.46
N ASP A 157 30.73 1.83 2.16
CA ASP A 157 30.42 2.97 1.29
C ASP A 157 28.91 3.23 1.19
N LEU A 158 28.11 2.19 0.99
CA LEU A 158 26.65 2.31 0.96
C LEU A 158 26.13 2.88 2.28
N TRP A 159 26.62 2.35 3.40
CA TRP A 159 26.20 2.80 4.72
C TRP A 159 26.61 4.24 4.98
N GLU A 160 27.88 4.60 4.79
CA GLU A 160 28.39 5.91 5.18
C GLU A 160 28.01 7.02 4.21
N ASN A 161 28.08 6.78 2.90
CA ASN A 161 27.98 7.82 1.88
C ASN A 161 26.62 7.87 1.18
N LYS A 162 25.91 6.74 1.04
CA LYS A 162 24.65 6.67 0.29
C LYS A 162 23.41 6.71 1.17
N TYR A 163 23.48 6.19 2.41
CA TYR A 163 22.33 6.21 3.32
C TYR A 163 22.26 7.53 4.10
N SER A 164 21.07 8.14 4.10
CA SER A 164 20.79 9.33 4.90
C SER A 164 20.75 9.02 6.40
N ASP A 165 20.98 10.04 7.23
CA ASP A 165 20.93 9.90 8.70
C ASP A 165 19.61 9.31 9.21
N THR A 166 18.50 9.66 8.55
CA THR A 166 17.18 9.13 8.86
C THR A 166 17.08 7.61 8.65
N TRP A 167 17.80 7.05 7.67
CA TRP A 167 17.86 5.60 7.44
C TRP A 167 18.83 4.93 8.42
N LYS A 168 19.95 5.58 8.73
CA LYS A 168 20.92 5.12 9.75
C LYS A 168 20.30 5.05 11.16
N GLN A 169 19.36 5.94 11.47
CA GLN A 169 18.62 5.96 12.75
C GLN A 169 17.53 4.87 12.84
N ASP A 170 17.08 4.27 11.73
CA ASP A 170 16.10 3.19 11.78
C ASP A 170 16.75 1.91 12.34
N SER A 171 16.26 1.47 13.51
CA SER A 171 16.79 0.30 14.22
C SER A 171 16.83 -0.97 13.38
N LYS A 172 15.85 -1.20 12.48
CA LYS A 172 15.82 -2.42 11.66
C LYS A 172 16.82 -2.36 10.51
N ILE A 173 17.00 -1.18 9.92
CA ILE A 173 18.00 -0.96 8.86
C ILE A 173 19.41 -1.15 9.44
N ARG A 174 19.65 -0.62 10.64
CA ARG A 174 20.92 -0.78 11.36
C ARG A 174 21.23 -2.22 11.74
N GLU A 175 20.23 -2.99 12.16
CA GLU A 175 20.39 -4.44 12.40
C GLU A 175 20.77 -5.20 11.13
N MET A 176 20.14 -4.89 9.99
CA MET A 176 20.46 -5.52 8.71
C MET A 176 21.90 -5.25 8.28
N TYR A 177 22.35 -4.00 8.40
CA TYR A 177 23.74 -3.62 8.11
C TYR A 177 24.73 -4.35 9.02
N LYS A 178 24.52 -4.32 10.34
CA LYS A 178 25.42 -4.99 11.29
C LYS A 178 25.53 -6.49 11.02
N LYS A 179 24.40 -7.15 10.75
CA LYS A 179 24.37 -8.57 10.43
C LYS A 179 25.15 -8.89 9.15
N LYS A 180 24.99 -8.06 8.11
CA LYS A 180 25.73 -8.24 6.86
C LYS A 180 27.23 -7.96 7.05
N LEU A 181 27.57 -6.97 7.88
CA LEU A 181 28.97 -6.65 8.20
C LEU A 181 29.66 -7.83 8.91
N THR A 182 28.98 -8.48 9.86
CA THR A 182 29.51 -9.68 10.52
C THR A 182 29.68 -10.86 9.57
N GLU A 183 28.83 -11.00 8.53
CA GLU A 183 28.99 -12.04 7.50
C GLU A 183 30.28 -11.87 6.65
N PHE A 184 30.92 -10.70 6.69
CA PHE A 184 32.21 -10.43 6.04
C PHE A 184 33.41 -10.44 7.00
N GLU A 185 33.16 -10.60 8.30
CA GLU A 185 34.20 -10.68 9.34
C GLU A 185 34.50 -12.12 9.77
N ASP A 186 33.62 -13.06 9.40
CA ASP A 186 33.80 -14.52 9.48
C ASP A 186 34.46 -15.09 8.21
#